data_AF-A0A6H1ZVD7-F1
#
_entry.id   AF-A0A6H1ZVD7-F1
#
_cell.length_a   1.000
_cell.length_b   1.000
_cell.length_c   1.000
_cell.angle_alpha   90.00
_cell.angle_beta   90.00
_cell.angle_gamma   90.00
#
_symmetry.space_group_name_H-M   'P 1'
#
loop_
_entity.id
_entity.type
_entity.pdbx_description
1 polymer ?
#
loop_
_entity_poly.entity_id
_entity_poly.type
_entity_poly.pdbx_seq_one_letter_code
_entity_poly.pdbx_strand_id
1 'polypeptide(L)'
;MAKGAQDWIARTDILLQTLSELIIRNKYGAYQLSSSYYLFLSIQEKTLVDISGKGIIYGGVIRCAGVSGSKSDRVKLEIDGVDTVYSDFENYKDWNIVIPGARPLFITRYDLVIDYFAVSISPGITFETSVKLIYDCKTAGPYVYWDFHYATI
;
A
#
# COMPACT_ATOMS: atom_id res chain seq x y z
N MET A 1 3.03 31.99 -8.14
CA MET A 1 2.81 31.30 -6.84
C MET A 1 3.59 30.00 -6.89
N ALA A 2 4.65 29.86 -6.08
CA ALA A 2 5.44 28.63 -6.05
C ALA A 2 4.64 27.55 -5.30
N LYS A 3 4.39 26.40 -5.94
CA LYS A 3 3.88 25.20 -5.28
C LYS A 3 4.96 24.71 -4.31
N GLY A 4 4.68 24.70 -3.01
CA GLY A 4 5.56 24.10 -2.01
C GLY A 4 5.82 22.62 -2.34
N ALA A 5 7.04 22.15 -2.06
CA ALA A 5 7.38 20.74 -2.22
C ALA A 5 6.48 19.87 -1.33
N GLN A 6 6.11 18.68 -1.83
CA GLN A 6 5.36 17.72 -1.03
C GLN A 6 6.21 17.25 0.16
N ASP A 7 5.63 17.27 1.36
CA ASP A 7 6.35 17.04 2.63
C ASP A 7 7.15 15.72 2.68
N TRP A 8 6.75 14.70 1.91
CA TRP A 8 7.44 13.40 1.85
C TRP A 8 8.53 13.32 0.77
N ILE A 9 8.70 14.34 -0.07
CA ILE A 9 9.74 14.44 -1.12
C ILE A 9 10.84 15.41 -0.72
N ALA A 10 10.61 16.25 0.29
CA ALA A 10 11.57 17.27 0.70
C ALA A 10 12.86 16.64 1.25
N ARG A 11 13.87 16.48 0.38
CA ARG A 11 15.26 16.40 0.79
C ARG A 11 15.63 17.79 1.28
N THR A 12 15.66 17.97 2.60
CA THR A 12 16.15 19.22 3.20
C THR A 12 17.65 19.31 2.90
N ASP A 13 18.02 20.16 1.95
CA ASP A 13 19.42 20.45 1.65
C ASP A 13 19.93 21.44 2.72
N ILE A 14 20.50 20.90 3.80
CA ILE A 14 20.99 21.67 4.95
C ILE A 14 22.46 22.02 4.70
N LEU A 15 22.71 22.95 3.78
CA LEU A 15 24.03 23.54 3.61
C LEU A 15 23.95 25.03 3.93
N LEU A 16 24.47 25.40 5.10
CA LEU A 16 24.78 26.77 5.57
C LEU A 16 23.60 27.68 5.95
N GLN A 17 22.47 27.15 6.41
CA GLN A 17 21.45 27.95 7.11
C GLN A 17 21.30 27.53 8.57
N THR A 18 21.62 28.45 9.48
CA THR A 18 21.26 28.33 10.90
C THR A 18 19.76 28.63 11.01
N LEU A 19 18.93 27.59 11.01
CA LEU A 19 17.51 27.74 11.34
C LEU A 19 17.40 28.04 12.83
N SER A 20 16.79 29.18 13.18
CA SER A 20 16.54 29.55 14.59
C SER A 20 15.59 28.57 15.28
N GLU A 21 14.75 27.87 14.51
CA GLU A 21 13.83 26.86 14.99
C GLU A 21 13.43 25.91 13.83
N LEU A 22 13.39 24.60 14.10
CA LEU A 22 12.80 23.61 13.21
C LEU A 22 11.41 23.26 13.74
N ILE A 23 10.37 23.96 13.25
CA ILE A 23 8.99 23.68 13.67
C ILE A 23 8.46 22.48 12.87
N ILE A 24 8.59 21.27 13.42
CA ILE A 24 7.91 20.08 12.90
C ILE A 24 6.47 20.08 13.42
N ARG A 25 5.50 20.44 12.58
CA ARG A 25 4.08 20.17 12.86
C ARG A 25 3.71 18.81 12.28
N ASN A 26 3.76 17.77 13.10
CA ASN A 26 3.24 16.47 12.72
C ASN A 26 1.73 16.62 12.47
N LYS A 27 1.33 16.58 11.19
CA LYS A 27 -0.07 16.68 10.76
C LYS A 27 -0.89 15.45 11.15
N TYR A 28 -0.24 14.32 11.36
CA TYR A 28 -0.82 13.04 11.74
C TYR A 28 -0.20 12.53 13.04
N GLY A 29 -0.86 11.60 13.73
CA GLY A 29 -0.38 11.02 14.98
C GLY A 29 0.80 10.06 14.80
N ALA A 30 1.00 9.20 15.81
CA ALA A 30 2.12 8.27 15.82
C ALA A 30 2.04 7.22 14.70
N TYR A 31 3.20 6.78 14.22
CA TYR A 31 3.34 5.68 13.29
C TYR A 31 2.75 4.38 13.87
N GLN A 32 2.00 3.66 13.04
CA GLN A 32 1.37 2.38 13.33
C GLN A 32 1.68 1.37 12.22
N LEU A 33 1.74 0.09 12.59
CA LEU A 33 1.97 -1.04 11.70
C LEU A 33 0.86 -2.06 11.87
N SER A 34 0.20 -2.41 10.77
CA SER A 34 -0.66 -3.59 10.67
C SER A 34 0.06 -4.61 9.80
N SER A 35 0.50 -5.71 10.42
CA SER A 35 1.23 -6.78 9.74
C SER A 35 0.72 -8.14 10.20
N SER A 36 0.49 -9.04 9.25
CA SER A 36 0.16 -10.43 9.54
C SER A 36 0.22 -11.30 8.27
N TYR A 37 -0.28 -12.52 8.37
CA TYR A 37 -0.46 -13.44 7.26
C TYR A 37 -1.80 -14.17 7.37
N TYR A 38 -2.26 -14.69 6.23
CA TYR A 38 -3.46 -15.51 6.15
C TYR A 38 -3.33 -16.56 5.06
N LEU A 39 -3.75 -17.78 5.37
CA LEU A 39 -3.88 -18.88 4.41
C LEU A 39 -5.31 -18.92 3.90
N PHE A 40 -5.49 -18.73 2.60
CA PHE A 40 -6.80 -18.82 1.96
C PHE A 40 -7.13 -20.27 1.63
N LEU A 41 -8.02 -20.91 2.40
CA LEU A 41 -8.44 -22.30 2.13
C LEU A 41 -9.46 -22.43 0.99
N SER A 42 -10.07 -21.32 0.57
CA SER A 42 -11.08 -21.27 -0.48
C SER A 42 -11.02 -19.93 -1.22
N ILE A 43 -11.67 -19.87 -2.38
CA ILE A 43 -11.91 -18.64 -3.14
C ILE A 43 -12.83 -17.75 -2.31
N GLN A 44 -12.33 -16.58 -1.91
CA GLN A 44 -13.06 -15.61 -1.11
C GLN A 44 -12.38 -14.25 -1.16
N GLU A 45 -13.16 -13.22 -0.89
CA GLU A 45 -12.64 -11.90 -0.57
C GLU A 45 -12.42 -11.77 0.95
N LYS A 46 -11.33 -11.12 1.35
CA LYS A 46 -11.01 -10.87 2.76
C LYS A 46 -10.41 -9.48 2.94
N THR A 47 -10.98 -8.73 3.89
CA THR A 47 -10.36 -7.51 4.40
C THR A 47 -9.15 -7.88 5.27
N LEU A 48 -7.97 -7.45 4.86
CA LEU A 48 -6.70 -7.65 5.57
C LEU A 48 -6.45 -6.52 6.59
N VAL A 49 -6.84 -5.30 6.25
CA VAL A 49 -6.72 -4.11 7.08
C VAL A 49 -8.01 -3.31 6.98
N ASP A 50 -8.53 -2.86 8.12
CA ASP A 50 -9.68 -1.96 8.22
C ASP A 50 -9.37 -0.91 9.29
N ILE A 51 -9.12 0.32 8.85
CA ILE A 51 -8.75 1.44 9.73
C ILE A 51 -9.80 2.53 9.54
N SER A 52 -10.36 3.01 10.65
CA SER A 52 -11.29 4.13 10.68
C SER A 52 -10.61 5.40 11.19
N GLY A 53 -11.16 6.55 10.80
CA GLY A 53 -10.68 7.87 11.19
C GLY A 53 -9.92 8.59 10.07
N LYS A 54 -9.16 9.61 10.45
CA LYS A 54 -8.37 10.44 9.53
C LYS A 54 -6.89 10.09 9.65
N GLY A 55 -6.18 9.99 8.53
CA GLY A 55 -4.78 9.57 8.58
C GLY A 55 -4.02 9.68 7.27
N ILE A 56 -2.84 9.08 7.28
CA ILE A 56 -1.92 8.97 6.15
C ILE A 56 -1.34 7.55 6.08
N ILE A 57 -1.16 7.06 4.86
CA ILE A 57 -0.48 5.80 4.54
C ILE A 57 0.98 6.12 4.22
N TYR A 58 1.90 5.53 4.97
CA TYR A 58 3.35 5.60 4.72
C TYR A 58 3.86 4.50 3.80
N GLY A 59 2.98 3.58 3.41
CA GLY A 59 3.23 2.55 2.42
C GLY A 59 2.84 1.18 2.95
N GLY A 60 3.33 0.17 2.27
CA GLY A 60 3.09 -1.22 2.65
C GLY A 60 3.35 -2.14 1.49
N VAL A 61 3.24 -3.43 1.77
CA VAL A 61 3.35 -4.48 0.77
C VAL A 61 2.41 -5.61 1.11
N ILE A 62 1.75 -6.13 0.09
CA ILE A 62 1.10 -7.43 0.12
C ILE A 62 1.92 -8.36 -0.75
N ARG A 63 2.22 -9.55 -0.24
CA ARG A 63 2.85 -10.61 -1.01
C ARG A 63 2.04 -11.89 -0.93
N CYS A 64 1.89 -12.53 -2.07
CA CYS A 64 1.24 -13.83 -2.23
C CYS A 64 2.30 -14.83 -2.68
N ALA A 65 2.30 -16.02 -2.09
CA ALA A 65 3.19 -17.10 -2.45
C ALA A 65 2.51 -18.47 -2.35
N GLY A 66 3.01 -19.42 -3.12
CA GLY A 66 2.90 -20.84 -2.81
C GLY A 66 1.75 -21.59 -3.49
N VAL A 67 1.07 -20.99 -4.49
CA VAL A 67 0.03 -21.69 -5.27
C VAL A 67 -0.02 -21.25 -6.73
N SER A 68 -0.02 -22.25 -7.62
CA SER A 68 -0.27 -22.07 -9.05
C SER A 68 -1.66 -21.49 -9.30
N GLY A 69 -1.73 -20.38 -10.04
CA GLY A 69 -2.98 -19.70 -10.39
C GLY A 69 -3.22 -18.38 -9.65
N SER A 70 -2.39 -18.05 -8.65
CA SER A 70 -2.48 -16.81 -7.89
C SER A 70 -2.29 -15.54 -8.74
N LYS A 71 -1.79 -15.64 -9.97
CA LYS A 71 -1.73 -14.51 -10.91
C LYS A 71 -3.08 -13.78 -11.13
N SER A 72 -4.18 -14.50 -10.95
CA SER A 72 -5.55 -13.98 -11.09
C SER A 72 -6.12 -13.39 -9.80
N ASP A 73 -5.42 -13.57 -8.67
CA ASP A 73 -5.79 -12.96 -7.41
C ASP A 73 -5.67 -11.44 -7.49
N ARG A 74 -6.49 -10.75 -6.70
CA ARG A 74 -6.63 -9.29 -6.78
C ARG A 74 -6.33 -8.63 -5.47
N VAL A 75 -5.74 -7.45 -5.58
CA VAL A 75 -5.52 -6.55 -4.46
C VAL A 75 -6.33 -5.28 -4.68
N LYS A 76 -7.03 -4.87 -3.62
CA LYS A 76 -7.89 -3.71 -3.60
C LYS A 76 -7.51 -2.77 -2.46
N LEU A 77 -7.43 -1.48 -2.76
CA LEU A 77 -7.29 -0.43 -1.76
C LEU A 77 -8.53 0.48 -1.84
N GLU A 78 -9.30 0.50 -0.75
CA GLU A 78 -10.48 1.37 -0.58
C GLU A 78 -10.08 2.54 0.32
N ILE A 79 -10.36 3.76 -0.12
CA ILE A 79 -10.08 4.99 0.63
C ILE A 79 -11.38 5.78 0.72
N ASP A 80 -11.82 6.08 1.93
CA ASP A 80 -13.04 6.82 2.20
C ASP A 80 -14.29 6.21 1.53
N GLY A 81 -14.35 4.88 1.48
CA GLY A 81 -15.41 4.11 0.83
C GLY A 81 -15.35 4.10 -0.70
N VAL A 82 -14.28 4.65 -1.31
CA VAL A 82 -14.06 4.66 -2.75
C VAL A 82 -12.94 3.69 -3.15
N ASP A 83 -13.23 2.85 -4.12
CA ASP A 83 -12.27 1.93 -4.71
C ASP A 83 -11.23 2.70 -5.51
N THR A 84 -9.99 2.77 -5.01
CA THR A 84 -8.94 3.53 -5.68
C THR A 84 -8.25 2.73 -6.78
N VAL A 85 -7.99 1.45 -6.52
CA VAL A 85 -7.43 0.50 -7.49
C VAL A 85 -7.94 -0.89 -7.13
N TYR A 86 -8.36 -1.63 -8.15
CA TYR A 86 -8.74 -3.04 -8.06
C TYR A 86 -8.28 -3.73 -9.35
N SER A 87 -7.26 -4.56 -9.25
CA SER A 87 -6.74 -5.31 -10.39
C SER A 87 -6.10 -6.61 -9.93
N ASP A 88 -5.96 -7.55 -10.87
CA ASP A 88 -5.20 -8.78 -10.65
C ASP A 88 -3.70 -8.59 -10.89
N PHE A 89 -2.89 -9.49 -10.37
CA PHE A 89 -1.44 -9.41 -10.50
C PHE A 89 -0.95 -9.48 -11.95
N GLU A 90 -1.64 -10.23 -12.80
CA GLU A 90 -1.35 -10.31 -14.24
C GLU A 90 -1.51 -8.95 -14.93
N ASN A 91 -2.60 -8.24 -14.67
CA ASN A 91 -2.83 -6.90 -15.21
C ASN A 91 -1.83 -5.86 -14.68
N TYR A 92 -1.44 -5.92 -13.40
CA TYR A 92 -0.39 -5.01 -12.89
C TYR A 92 0.93 -5.16 -13.65
N LYS A 93 1.30 -6.40 -13.97
CA LYS A 93 2.48 -6.72 -14.80
C LYS A 93 2.29 -6.25 -16.23
N ASP A 94 1.17 -6.59 -16.86
CA ASP A 94 0.93 -6.33 -18.29
C ASP A 94 0.78 -4.83 -18.59
N TRP A 95 0.23 -4.06 -17.65
CA TRP A 95 0.18 -2.59 -17.72
C TRP A 95 1.49 -1.92 -17.30
N ASN A 96 2.51 -2.70 -16.96
CA ASN A 96 3.81 -2.22 -16.49
C ASN A 96 3.69 -1.22 -15.33
N ILE A 97 2.79 -1.47 -14.38
CA ILE A 97 2.62 -0.66 -13.17
C ILE A 97 3.68 -1.09 -12.15
N VAL A 98 4.94 -0.92 -12.53
CA VAL A 98 6.14 -1.29 -11.75
C VAL A 98 6.81 -0.07 -11.10
N ILE A 99 6.36 1.14 -11.46
CA ILE A 99 6.97 2.39 -11.03
C ILE A 99 6.39 2.81 -9.67
N PRO A 100 7.23 2.93 -8.61
CA PRO A 100 6.79 3.42 -7.32
C PRO A 100 6.16 4.82 -7.42
N GLY A 101 5.02 5.04 -6.74
CA GLY A 101 4.40 6.36 -6.64
C GLY A 101 3.52 6.79 -7.81
N ALA A 102 3.51 6.07 -8.94
CA ALA A 102 2.67 6.43 -10.10
C ALA A 102 1.18 6.10 -9.88
N ARG A 103 0.88 5.11 -9.03
CA ARG A 103 -0.45 4.63 -8.67
C ARG A 103 -0.50 4.29 -7.18
N PRO A 104 -1.69 4.28 -6.55
CA PRO A 104 -1.84 3.87 -5.15
C PRO A 104 -1.28 2.47 -4.87
N LEU A 105 -1.42 1.55 -5.83
CA LEU A 105 -0.88 0.20 -5.81
C LEU A 105 0.01 -0.01 -7.04
N PHE A 106 1.14 -0.69 -6.85
CA PHE A 106 2.07 -1.05 -7.93
C PHE A 106 2.76 -2.37 -7.63
N ILE A 107 3.09 -3.15 -8.67
CA ILE A 107 3.76 -4.44 -8.50
C ILE A 107 5.26 -4.20 -8.27
N THR A 108 5.79 -4.71 -7.17
CA THR A 108 7.22 -4.57 -6.82
C THR A 108 8.02 -5.81 -7.15
N ARG A 109 7.39 -6.98 -7.15
CA ARG A 109 8.04 -8.23 -7.53
C ARG A 109 7.02 -9.20 -8.10
N TYR A 110 7.42 -9.92 -9.12
CA TYR A 110 6.70 -11.09 -9.60
C TYR A 110 7.70 -12.15 -10.04
N ASP A 111 7.37 -13.41 -9.79
CA ASP A 111 8.09 -14.58 -10.28
C ASP A 111 7.06 -15.64 -10.67
N LEU A 112 6.96 -15.90 -11.98
CA LEU A 112 5.97 -16.80 -12.55
C LEU A 112 6.36 -18.28 -12.42
N VAL A 113 7.61 -18.59 -12.07
CA VAL A 113 8.07 -19.98 -11.91
C VAL A 113 7.63 -20.55 -10.56
N ILE A 114 7.61 -19.70 -9.53
CA ILE A 114 7.26 -20.07 -8.15
C ILE A 114 5.95 -19.44 -7.68
N ASP A 115 5.20 -18.81 -8.60
CA ASP A 115 3.96 -18.07 -8.32
C ASP A 115 4.08 -17.13 -7.11
N TYR A 116 5.11 -16.28 -7.15
CA TYR A 116 5.33 -15.26 -6.13
C TYR A 116 4.96 -13.89 -6.69
N PHE A 117 4.09 -13.17 -6.00
CA PHE A 117 3.67 -11.82 -6.39
C PHE A 117 3.76 -10.89 -5.18
N ALA A 118 4.23 -9.66 -5.38
CA ALA A 118 4.24 -8.63 -4.37
C ALA A 118 3.75 -7.30 -4.97
N VAL A 119 2.74 -6.71 -4.32
CA VAL A 119 2.19 -5.40 -4.65
C VAL A 119 2.43 -4.47 -3.47
N SER A 120 3.07 -3.34 -3.75
CA SER A 120 3.33 -2.31 -2.76
C SER A 120 2.33 -1.17 -2.86
N ILE A 121 2.15 -0.51 -1.74
CA ILE A 121 1.28 0.65 -1.58
C ILE A 121 2.14 1.89 -1.58
N SER A 122 1.78 2.88 -2.39
CA SER A 122 2.50 4.14 -2.47
C SER A 122 2.37 4.93 -1.17
N PRO A 123 3.45 5.57 -0.69
CA PRO A 123 3.40 6.43 0.47
C PRO A 123 2.70 7.76 0.15
N GLY A 124 2.30 8.49 1.19
CA GLY A 124 1.77 9.86 1.07
C GLY A 124 0.29 9.95 0.75
N ILE A 125 -0.43 8.82 0.79
CA ILE A 125 -1.86 8.77 0.52
C ILE A 125 -2.62 9.10 1.80
N THR A 126 -3.49 10.11 1.76
CA THR A 126 -4.28 10.55 2.92
C THR A 126 -5.70 10.02 2.85
N PHE A 127 -6.33 9.80 4.01
CA PHE A 127 -7.73 9.39 4.14
C PHE A 127 -8.41 10.21 5.24
N GLU A 128 -9.72 10.45 5.10
CA GLU A 128 -10.50 11.33 5.98
C GLU A 128 -11.50 10.60 6.86
N THR A 129 -11.90 9.39 6.47
CA THR A 129 -12.93 8.57 7.12
C THR A 129 -12.49 7.12 7.34
N SER A 130 -11.87 6.48 6.35
CA SER A 130 -11.39 5.11 6.47
C SER A 130 -10.40 4.71 5.38
N VAL A 131 -9.64 3.66 5.66
CA VAL A 131 -8.87 2.93 4.65
C VAL A 131 -9.04 1.43 4.85
N LYS A 132 -9.27 0.69 3.76
CA LYS A 132 -9.28 -0.77 3.78
C LYS A 132 -8.33 -1.35 2.74
N LEU A 133 -7.62 -2.38 3.17
CA LEU A 133 -6.81 -3.23 2.30
C LEU A 133 -7.53 -4.57 2.17
N ILE A 134 -7.92 -4.91 0.95
CA ILE A 134 -8.74 -6.09 0.67
C ILE A 134 -7.98 -6.98 -0.32
N TYR A 135 -7.97 -8.28 -0.04
CA TYR A 135 -7.44 -9.29 -0.92
C TYR A 135 -8.59 -10.18 -1.41
N ASP A 136 -8.70 -10.30 -2.72
CA ASP A 136 -9.72 -11.13 -3.36
C ASP A 136 -9.04 -12.33 -4.03
N CYS A 137 -9.16 -13.45 -3.33
CA CYS A 137 -8.50 -14.70 -3.64
C CYS A 137 -9.29 -15.45 -4.71
N LYS A 138 -8.70 -15.66 -5.88
CA LYS A 138 -9.28 -16.40 -7.01
C LYS A 138 -8.82 -17.84 -7.10
N THR A 139 -7.80 -18.21 -6.32
CA THR A 139 -7.32 -19.59 -6.22
C THR A 139 -7.28 -20.05 -4.76
N ALA A 140 -7.59 -21.31 -4.48
CA ALA A 140 -7.47 -21.86 -3.12
C ALA A 140 -6.02 -22.26 -2.79
N GLY A 141 -5.61 -22.02 -1.54
CA GLY A 141 -4.32 -22.37 -0.97
C GLY A 141 -3.23 -21.28 -0.86
N PRO A 142 -3.35 -20.05 -1.40
CA PRO A 142 -2.24 -19.12 -1.32
C PRO A 142 -2.01 -18.63 0.12
N TYR A 143 -0.73 -18.44 0.44
CA TYR A 143 -0.30 -17.73 1.63
C TYR A 143 -0.12 -16.25 1.29
N VAL A 144 -0.90 -15.41 1.94
CA VAL A 144 -0.85 -13.96 1.76
C VAL A 144 -0.28 -13.34 3.02
N TYR A 145 0.75 -12.52 2.86
CA TYR A 145 1.36 -11.73 3.91
C TYR A 145 1.15 -10.26 3.60
N TRP A 146 0.94 -9.44 4.61
CA TRP A 146 0.86 -7.99 4.43
C TRP A 146 1.61 -7.26 5.51
N ASP A 147 2.17 -6.12 5.12
CA ASP A 147 2.69 -5.08 5.99
C ASP A 147 2.04 -3.75 5.55
N PHE A 148 1.38 -3.05 6.47
CA PHE A 148 0.67 -1.81 6.19
C PHE A 148 1.06 -0.74 7.21
N HIS A 149 1.66 0.34 6.70
CA HIS A 149 2.31 1.40 7.47
C HIS A 149 1.45 2.66 7.42
N TYR A 150 1.00 3.18 8.55
CA TYR A 150 0.08 4.31 8.59
C TYR A 150 0.22 5.16 9.85
N ALA A 151 -0.48 6.28 9.90
CA ALA A 151 -0.76 7.02 11.14
C ALA A 151 -2.18 7.59 11.11
N THR A 152 -2.81 7.67 12.28
CA THR A 152 -4.14 8.27 12.49
C THR A 152 -4.04 9.47 13.43
N ILE A 153 -5.04 10.36 13.39
CA ILE A 153 -5.21 11.48 14.34
C ILE A 153 -6.22 11.07 15.40
#